data_AF-A0A077Z6W6-F1
#
_entry.id   AF-A0A077Z6W6-F1
#
_cell.length_a   1.000
_cell.length_b   1.000
_cell.length_c   1.000
_cell.angle_alpha   90.00
_cell.angle_beta   90.00
_cell.angle_gamma   90.00
#
_symmetry.space_group_name_H-M   'P 1'
#
loop_
_entity.id
_entity.type
_entity.pdbx_description
1 polymer ?
#
loop_
_entity_poly.entity_id
_entity_poly.type
_entity_poly.pdbx_seq_one_letter_code
_entity_poly.pdbx_strand_id
1 'polypeptide(L)'
;MGIVNIAKELGDEGFTDMKEDDVREHLENCAEPFTNEKLKELMQSAAGNNDVMEDTAQVLKDMIAEYELSMEHGIMVAQGITVSLKPLQDLLDEAKKRERQLSFIVDL
;
A
#
# COMPACT_ATOMS: atom_id res chain seq x y z
N MET A 1 8.73 -11.80 4.84
CA MET A 1 9.98 -11.04 4.65
C MET A 1 9.58 -9.59 4.56
N GLY A 2 9.84 -8.80 5.61
CA GLY A 2 9.40 -7.41 5.69
C GLY A 2 10.24 -6.48 4.81
N ILE A 3 9.69 -5.31 4.50
CA ILE A 3 10.33 -4.27 3.65
C ILE A 3 11.75 -3.95 4.17
N VAL A 4 11.92 -3.86 5.48
CA VAL A 4 13.21 -3.57 6.13
C VAL A 4 14.26 -4.66 5.84
N ASN A 5 13.86 -5.94 5.83
CA ASN A 5 14.80 -7.03 5.53
C ASN A 5 15.24 -7.00 4.07
N ILE A 6 14.34 -6.62 3.15
CA ILE A 6 14.67 -6.44 1.73
C ILE A 6 15.69 -5.31 1.58
N ALA A 7 15.47 -4.17 2.25
CA ALA A 7 16.40 -3.04 2.19
C ALA A 7 17.80 -3.39 2.72
N LYS A 8 17.88 -4.15 3.84
CA LYS A 8 19.15 -4.62 4.40
C LYS A 8 19.90 -5.58 3.46
N GLU A 9 19.20 -6.54 2.85
CA GLU A 9 19.81 -7.45 1.88
C GLU A 9 20.34 -6.72 0.64
N LEU A 10 19.71 -5.61 0.25
CA LEU A 10 20.16 -4.79 -0.87
C LEU A 10 21.36 -3.89 -0.52
N GLY A 11 21.83 -3.88 0.73
CA GLY A 11 23.00 -3.10 1.16
C GLY A 11 22.76 -1.60 1.24
N ASP A 12 21.49 -1.16 1.29
CA ASP A 12 21.16 0.25 1.42
C ASP A 12 21.17 0.64 2.91
N GLU A 13 22.27 1.25 3.32
CA GLU A 13 22.51 1.69 4.70
C GLU A 13 21.49 2.76 5.15
N GLY A 14 20.86 3.47 4.21
CA GLY A 14 19.90 4.56 4.50
C GLY A 14 18.63 4.10 5.23
N PHE A 15 18.24 2.84 5.13
CA PHE A 15 17.03 2.30 5.77
C PHE A 15 17.30 1.55 7.07
N THR A 16 18.54 1.49 7.54
CA THR A 16 18.91 0.70 8.73
C THR A 16 18.28 1.23 10.02
N ASP A 17 18.01 2.54 10.09
CA ASP A 17 17.42 3.18 11.25
C ASP A 17 15.90 3.02 11.32
N MET A 18 15.25 2.82 10.17
CA MET A 18 13.81 2.66 10.04
C MET A 18 13.37 1.33 10.67
N LYS A 19 12.62 1.38 11.78
CA LYS A 19 12.09 0.16 12.40
C LYS A 19 10.91 -0.34 11.60
N GLU A 20 10.77 -1.67 11.54
CA GLU A 20 9.59 -2.29 10.93
C GLU A 20 8.30 -1.82 11.62
N ASP A 21 8.41 -1.45 12.91
CA ASP A 21 7.34 -0.85 13.70
C ASP A 21 6.95 0.55 13.20
N ASP A 22 7.90 1.41 12.78
CA ASP A 22 7.59 2.77 12.27
C ASP A 22 6.82 2.70 10.94
N VAL A 23 7.25 1.78 10.06
CA VAL A 23 6.57 1.52 8.78
C VAL A 23 5.19 0.94 9.02
N ARG A 24 5.07 0.00 9.97
CA ARG A 24 3.79 -0.61 10.32
C ARG A 24 2.85 0.41 10.96
N GLU A 25 3.34 1.27 11.85
CA GLU A 25 2.56 2.36 12.45
C GLU A 25 2.04 3.32 11.38
N HIS A 26 2.86 3.67 10.38
CA HIS A 26 2.42 4.51 9.26
C HIS A 26 1.37 3.83 8.37
N LEU A 27 1.46 2.51 8.18
CA LEU A 27 0.48 1.75 7.41
C LEU A 27 -0.80 1.46 8.20
N GLU A 28 -0.71 1.24 9.51
CA GLU A 28 -1.85 1.00 10.41
C GLU A 28 -2.61 2.29 10.71
N ASN A 29 -1.94 3.46 10.68
CA ASN A 29 -2.60 4.76 10.74
C ASN A 29 -3.34 5.13 9.43
N CYS A 30 -3.22 4.33 8.36
CA CYS A 30 -4.14 4.47 7.24
C CYS A 30 -5.55 4.23 7.79
N ALA A 31 -6.40 5.25 7.64
CA ALA A 31 -7.72 5.40 8.25
C ALA A 31 -8.47 4.07 8.44
N GLU A 32 -9.02 3.89 9.64
CA GLU A 32 -9.77 2.70 10.06
C GLU A 32 -10.66 2.18 8.91
N PRO A 33 -10.47 0.93 8.44
CA PRO A 33 -11.18 0.43 7.29
C PRO A 33 -12.68 0.51 7.55
N PHE A 34 -13.40 1.19 6.66
CA PHE A 34 -14.85 1.24 6.73
C PHE A 34 -15.41 -0.19 6.64
N THR A 35 -16.17 -0.61 7.66
CA THR A 35 -16.68 -1.98 7.75
C THR A 35 -18.04 -2.10 7.07
N ASN A 36 -18.31 -3.28 6.49
CA ASN A 36 -19.62 -3.59 5.90
C ASN A 36 -20.78 -3.46 6.91
N GLU A 37 -20.50 -3.60 8.21
CA GLU A 37 -21.47 -3.43 9.29
C GLU A 37 -21.95 -1.98 9.40
N LYS A 38 -21.03 -1.02 9.38
CA LYS A 38 -21.35 0.42 9.42
C LYS A 38 -22.17 0.86 8.19
N LEU A 39 -21.89 0.29 7.02
CA LEU A 39 -22.71 0.50 5.82
C LEU A 39 -24.14 -0.02 6.01
N LYS A 40 -24.27 -1.23 6.57
CA LYS A 40 -25.57 -1.87 6.81
C LYS A 40 -26.41 -1.09 7.82
N GLU A 41 -25.81 -0.61 8.91
CA GLU A 41 -26.48 0.26 9.89
C GLU A 41 -27.02 1.53 9.24
N LEU A 42 -26.22 2.17 8.37
CA LEU A 42 -26.63 3.37 7.63
C LEU A 42 -27.84 3.09 6.73
N MET A 43 -27.81 1.99 5.97
CA MET A 43 -28.93 1.58 5.11
C MET A 43 -30.21 1.27 5.92
N GLN A 44 -30.06 0.69 7.11
CA GLN A 44 -31.18 0.39 8.01
C GLN A 44 -31.78 1.66 8.62
N SER A 45 -30.95 2.64 8.98
CA SER A 45 -31.39 3.95 9.46
C SER A 45 -32.20 4.70 8.40
N ALA A 46 -31.76 4.64 7.14
CA ALA A 46 -32.43 5.27 6.00
C ALA A 46 -33.85 4.73 5.76
N ALA A 47 -34.03 3.41 5.90
CA ALA A 47 -35.31 2.75 5.64
C ALA A 47 -36.43 3.18 6.60
N GLY A 48 -36.10 3.80 7.75
CA GLY A 48 -37.06 4.20 8.77
C GLY A 48 -37.74 5.56 8.55
N ASN A 49 -37.19 6.44 7.71
CA ASN A 49 -37.71 7.81 7.56
C ASN A 49 -37.48 8.36 6.14
N ASN A 50 -38.55 8.80 5.46
CA ASN A 50 -38.48 9.31 4.10
C ASN A 50 -37.65 10.61 3.97
N ASP A 51 -37.69 11.51 4.95
CA ASP A 51 -36.87 12.73 4.95
C ASP A 51 -35.38 12.40 5.20
N VAL A 52 -35.11 11.31 5.91
CA VAL A 52 -33.75 10.82 6.19
C VAL A 52 -33.10 10.20 4.95
N MET A 53 -33.87 9.83 3.91
CA MET A 53 -33.31 9.20 2.72
C MET A 53 -32.39 10.14 1.93
N GLU A 54 -32.69 11.44 1.84
CA GLU A 54 -31.81 12.39 1.15
C GLU A 54 -30.51 12.61 1.94
N ASP A 55 -30.62 12.82 3.25
CA ASP A 55 -29.45 12.94 4.14
C ASP A 55 -28.58 11.68 4.10
N THR A 56 -29.20 10.50 4.13
CA THR A 56 -28.47 9.23 4.07
C THR A 56 -27.81 9.01 2.71
N ALA A 57 -28.49 9.39 1.62
CA ALA A 57 -27.91 9.34 0.29
C ALA A 57 -26.71 10.29 0.17
N GLN A 58 -26.76 11.46 0.80
CA GLN A 58 -25.64 12.40 0.81
C GLN A 58 -24.46 11.84 1.62
N VAL A 59 -24.71 11.30 2.82
CA VAL A 59 -23.66 10.63 3.62
C VAL A 59 -23.03 9.49 2.83
N LEU A 60 -23.83 8.68 2.11
CA LEU A 60 -23.30 7.62 1.27
C LEU A 60 -22.45 8.15 0.10
N LYS A 61 -22.86 9.25 -0.55
CA LYS A 61 -22.06 9.89 -1.61
C LYS A 61 -20.74 10.41 -1.07
N ASP A 62 -20.76 11.08 0.08
CA ASP A 62 -19.57 11.63 0.71
C ASP A 62 -18.59 10.49 1.06
N MET A 63 -19.11 9.39 1.63
CA MET A 63 -18.30 8.20 1.92
C MET A 63 -17.71 7.53 0.68
N ILE A 64 -18.48 7.44 -0.42
CA ILE A 64 -17.97 6.90 -1.70
C ILE A 64 -16.85 7.81 -2.23
N ALA A 65 -17.04 9.13 -2.18
CA ALA A 65 -16.05 10.09 -2.64
C ALA A 65 -14.75 10.03 -1.81
N GLU A 66 -14.85 9.90 -0.49
CA GLU A 66 -13.69 9.73 0.39
C GLU A 66 -12.92 8.43 0.08
N TYR A 67 -13.64 7.33 -0.12
CA TYR A 67 -13.04 6.04 -0.48
C TYR A 67 -12.36 6.09 -1.85
N GLU A 68 -13.02 6.66 -2.86
CA GLU A 68 -12.45 6.83 -4.20
C GLU A 68 -11.18 7.69 -4.17
N LEU A 69 -11.20 8.81 -3.46
CA LEU A 69 -10.03 9.68 -3.30
C LEU A 69 -8.88 8.98 -2.57
N SER A 70 -9.18 8.22 -1.52
CA SER A 70 -8.18 7.41 -0.80
C SER A 70 -7.58 6.32 -1.69
N MET A 71 -8.41 5.66 -2.50
CA MET A 71 -7.97 4.66 -3.46
C MET A 71 -7.11 5.27 -4.57
N GLU A 72 -7.50 6.40 -5.15
CA GLU A 72 -6.70 7.13 -6.13
C GLU A 72 -5.34 7.51 -5.56
N HIS A 73 -5.31 8.02 -4.33
CA HIS A 73 -4.07 8.33 -3.63
C HIS A 73 -3.21 7.08 -3.40
N GLY A 74 -3.80 5.97 -2.93
CA GLY A 74 -3.09 4.70 -2.74
C GLY A 74 -2.50 4.16 -4.05
N ILE A 75 -3.24 4.23 -5.15
CA ILE A 75 -2.77 3.85 -6.49
C ILE A 75 -1.61 4.75 -6.91
N MET A 76 -1.72 6.06 -6.72
CA MET A 76 -0.68 7.03 -7.07
C MET A 76 0.62 6.78 -6.30
N VAL A 77 0.53 6.54 -4.99
CA VAL A 77 1.67 6.20 -4.14
C VAL A 77 2.31 4.89 -4.62
N ALA A 78 1.52 3.84 -4.84
CA ALA A 78 2.02 2.55 -5.31
C ALA A 78 2.72 2.65 -6.68
N GLN A 79 2.17 3.43 -7.60
CA GLN A 79 2.79 3.71 -8.90
C GLN A 79 4.10 4.49 -8.74
N GLY A 80 4.12 5.52 -7.89
CA GLY A 80 5.33 6.29 -7.59
C GLY A 80 6.45 5.43 -6.99
N ILE A 81 6.11 4.53 -6.06
CA ILE A 81 7.04 3.54 -5.50
C ILE A 81 7.54 2.59 -6.59
N THR A 82 6.65 2.06 -7.43
CA THR A 82 7.02 1.16 -8.53
C THR A 82 7.99 1.80 -9.51
N VAL A 83 7.75 3.06 -9.89
CA VAL A 83 8.65 3.84 -10.76
C VAL A 83 10.00 4.08 -10.07
N SER A 84 9.97 4.46 -8.79
CA SER A 84 11.18 4.73 -8.00
C SER A 84 12.05 3.49 -7.77
N LEU A 85 11.43 2.30 -7.64
CA LEU A 85 12.13 1.04 -7.41
C LEU A 85 12.64 0.38 -8.70
N LYS A 86 12.28 0.89 -9.89
CA LYS A 86 12.68 0.30 -11.16
C LYS A 86 14.21 0.21 -11.35
N PRO A 87 15.01 1.24 -11.03
CA PRO A 87 16.48 1.14 -11.11
C PRO A 87 17.08 0.08 -10.18
N LEU A 88 16.48 -0.13 -8.99
CA LEU A 88 16.91 -1.19 -8.07
C LEU A 88 16.63 -2.58 -8.64
N GLN A 89 15.48 -2.75 -9.30
CA GLN A 89 15.16 -3.99 -9.99
C GLN A 89 16.15 -4.28 -11.12
N ASP A 90 16.53 -3.27 -11.91
CA ASP A 90 17.54 -3.39 -12.96
C ASP A 90 18.93 -3.80 -12.40
N LEU A 91 19.34 -3.20 -11.28
CA LEU A 91 20.59 -3.56 -10.58
C LEU A 91 20.58 -5.01 -10.07
N LEU A 92 19.46 -5.47 -9.50
CA LEU A 92 19.32 -6.85 -9.05
C LEU A 92 19.40 -7.85 -10.21
N ASP A 93 18.78 -7.51 -11.35
CA ASP A 93 18.84 -8.32 -12.56
C ASP A 93 20.26 -8.35 -13.15
N GLU A 94 21.00 -7.25 -13.08
CA GLU A 94 22.41 -7.21 -13.45
C GLU A 94 23.28 -8.07 -12.53
N ALA A 95 23.09 -7.98 -11.21
CA ALA A 95 23.80 -8.79 -10.23
C ALA A 95 23.57 -10.29 -10.47
N LYS A 96 22.32 -10.71 -10.71
CA LYS A 96 21.99 -12.11 -11.06
C LYS A 96 22.67 -12.57 -12.36
N LYS A 97 22.82 -11.70 -13.35
CA LYS A 97 23.55 -12.04 -14.59
C LYS A 97 25.03 -12.27 -14.30
N ARG A 98 25.64 -11.42 -13.47
CA ARG A 98 27.05 -11.55 -13.06
C ARG A 98 27.29 -12.82 -12.25
N GLU A 99 26.38 -13.17 -11.35
CA GLU A 99 26.45 -14.42 -10.58
C GLU A 99 26.48 -15.65 -11.49
N ARG A 100 25.60 -15.73 -12.49
CA ARG A 100 25.58 -16.84 -13.47
C ARG A 100 26.86 -16.91 -14.31
N GLN A 101 27.47 -15.77 -14.63
CA GLN A 101 28.75 -15.74 -15.33
C GLN A 101 29.87 -16.27 -14.44
N LEU A 102 29.86 -15.91 -13.15
CA LEU A 102 30.86 -16.38 -12.19
C LEU A 102 30.71 -17.87 -11.90
N SER A 103 29.49 -18.38 -11.73
CA SER A 103 29.27 -19.82 -11.50
C SER A 103 29.81 -20.67 -12.66
N PHE A 104 29.65 -20.19 -13.90
CA PHE A 104 30.20 -20.87 -15.07
C PHE A 104 31.74 -20.92 -15.07
N ILE A 105 32.42 -19.88 -14.56
CA ILE A 105 33.88 -19.84 -14.48
C ILE A 105 34.41 -20.79 -13.39
N VAL A 106 33.70 -20.93 -12.26
CA VAL A 106 34.12 -21.77 -11.14
C VAL A 106 33.99 -23.26 -11.46
N ASP A 107 33.06 -23.64 -12.34
CA ASP A 107 32.85 -25.03 -12.76
C ASP A 107 33.82 -25.53 -13.87
N LEU A 108 34.73 -24.67 -14.36
CA LEU A 108 35.71 -25.00 -15.40
C LEU A 108 37.09 -25.35 -14.82
#